data_AF-A0A2D7Q565-F1
#
_entry.id   AF-A0A2D7Q565-F1
#
_cell.length_a   1.000
_cell.length_b   1.000
_cell.length_c   1.000
_cell.angle_alpha   90.00
_cell.angle_beta   90.00
_cell.angle_gamma   90.00
#
_symmetry.space_group_name_H-M   'P 1'
#
loop_
_entity.id
_entity.type
_entity.pdbx_description
1 polymer ?
#
loop_
_entity_poly.entity_id
_entity_poly.type
_entity_poly.pdbx_seq_one_letter_code
_entity_poly.pdbx_strand_id
1 'polypeptide(L)'
;MYEKITSDNVIMFAIKHYDNPQCEGEKEFHDDMKRFKYIKRLLRKHKDSGVLKERLLLNHVIVLSNLFGAEACVTLLLFKIQREYWSTLKSFLLFLNIIREDELKDVIESQEVLETLRKL
;
A
#
# COMPACT_ATOMS: atom_id res chain seq x y z
N MET A 1 -6.99 -13.58 13.37
CA MET A 1 -7.46 -12.43 14.16
C MET A 1 -6.45 -11.32 13.92
N TYR A 2 -6.81 -10.25 13.21
CA TYR A 2 -5.87 -9.15 12.98
C TYR A 2 -5.49 -8.55 14.34
N GLU A 3 -4.24 -8.65 14.76
CA GLU A 3 -3.74 -7.90 15.92
C GLU A 3 -4.06 -6.43 15.68
N LYS A 4 -4.66 -5.75 16.66
CA LYS A 4 -4.98 -4.34 16.54
C LYS A 4 -3.67 -3.56 16.44
N ILE A 5 -3.31 -3.14 15.23
CA ILE A 5 -2.11 -2.34 15.00
C ILE A 5 -2.33 -0.93 15.59
N THR A 6 -1.35 -0.49 16.37
CA THR A 6 -1.23 0.83 16.98
C THR A 6 0.10 1.46 16.58
N SER A 7 0.27 2.75 16.89
CA SER A 7 1.54 3.45 16.63
C SER A 7 2.71 2.80 17.39
N ASP A 8 2.44 2.15 18.52
CA ASP A 8 3.45 1.55 19.39
C ASP A 8 3.94 0.19 18.87
N ASN A 9 3.08 -0.57 18.16
CA ASN A 9 3.41 -1.93 17.71
C ASN A 9 3.62 -2.06 16.19
N VAL A 10 3.29 -1.03 15.39
CA VAL A 10 3.36 -1.11 13.92
C VAL A 10 4.74 -1.48 13.39
N ILE A 11 5.81 -1.02 14.06
CA ILE A 11 7.18 -1.34 13.65
C ILE A 11 7.49 -2.82 13.93
N MET A 12 7.14 -3.32 15.10
CA MET A 12 7.33 -4.73 15.44
C MET A 12 6.54 -5.64 14.50
N PHE A 13 5.30 -5.26 14.18
CA PHE A 13 4.49 -5.95 13.18
C PHE A 13 5.17 -5.95 11.81
N ALA A 14 5.66 -4.80 11.34
CA ALA A 14 6.36 -4.71 10.07
C ALA A 14 7.61 -5.61 10.04
N ILE A 15 8.45 -5.58 11.09
CA ILE A 15 9.65 -6.42 11.18
C ILE A 15 9.29 -7.90 11.13
N LYS A 16 8.27 -8.33 11.89
CA LYS A 16 7.84 -9.74 11.95
C LYS A 16 7.40 -10.30 10.59
N HIS A 17 6.84 -9.44 9.74
CA HIS A 17 6.32 -9.83 8.42
C HIS A 17 7.26 -9.48 7.26
N TYR A 18 8.39 -8.84 7.54
CA TYR A 18 9.35 -8.45 6.51
C TYR A 18 10.21 -9.64 6.10
N ASP A 19 10.14 -10.00 4.83
CA ASP A 19 10.94 -11.03 4.19
C ASP A 19 11.63 -10.42 2.95
N ASN A 20 12.93 -10.19 3.08
CA ASN A 20 13.78 -9.76 1.98
C ASN A 20 15.01 -10.67 1.94
N PRO A 21 15.06 -11.64 1.00
CA PRO A 21 16.20 -12.55 0.86
C PRO A 21 17.53 -11.84 0.57
N GLN A 22 17.49 -10.59 0.11
CA GLN A 22 18.66 -9.77 -0.20
C GLN A 22 19.04 -8.82 0.94
N CYS A 23 18.36 -8.88 2.08
CA CYS A 23 18.57 -7.97 3.19
C CYS A 23 19.97 -8.10 3.78
N GLU A 24 20.83 -7.11 3.55
CA GLU A 24 22.17 -7.07 4.13
C GLU A 24 22.17 -6.46 5.55
N GLY A 25 21.07 -5.80 5.95
CA GLY A 25 20.89 -5.27 7.31
C GLY A 25 19.68 -4.34 7.49
N GLU A 26 19.52 -3.81 8.70
CA GLU A 26 18.36 -2.99 9.12
C GLU A 26 18.12 -1.75 8.24
N LYS A 27 19.17 -1.22 7.61
CA LYS A 27 19.09 -0.04 6.74
C LYS A 27 18.11 -0.25 5.58
N GLU A 28 18.13 -1.43 4.96
CA GLU A 28 17.24 -1.75 3.83
C GLU A 28 15.78 -1.78 4.25
N PHE A 29 15.49 -2.38 5.40
CA PHE A 29 14.15 -2.35 5.99
C PHE A 29 13.65 -0.90 6.14
N HIS A 30 14.47 0.00 6.70
CA HIS A 30 14.10 1.40 6.85
C HIS A 30 13.91 2.12 5.50
N ASP A 31 14.69 1.77 4.48
CA ASP A 31 14.56 2.31 3.14
C ASP A 31 13.26 1.83 2.46
N ASP A 32 12.88 0.56 2.61
CA ASP A 32 11.59 0.06 2.13
C ASP A 32 10.41 0.66 2.89
N MET A 33 10.55 0.89 4.19
CA MET A 33 9.54 1.57 4.99
C MET A 33 9.26 3.01 4.50
N LYS A 34 10.22 3.67 3.83
CA LYS A 34 9.98 4.98 3.20
C LYS A 34 8.99 4.90 2.03
N ARG A 35 8.79 3.73 1.42
CA ARG A 35 7.83 3.55 0.30
C ARG A 35 6.40 3.85 0.74
N PHE A 36 6.00 3.52 1.97
CA PHE A 36 4.68 3.89 2.50
C PHE A 36 4.46 5.41 2.50
N LYS A 37 5.47 6.16 2.96
CA LYS A 37 5.44 7.64 2.94
C LYS A 37 5.38 8.16 1.50
N TYR A 38 6.06 7.49 0.57
CA TYR A 38 6.05 7.89 -0.82
C TYR A 38 4.70 7.62 -1.50
N ILE A 39 4.11 6.44 -1.30
CA ILE A 39 2.74 6.11 -1.77
C ILE A 39 1.76 7.18 -1.28
N LYS A 40 1.78 7.48 0.03
CA LYS A 40 0.94 8.55 0.62
C LYS A 40 1.13 9.90 -0.10
N ARG A 41 2.37 10.28 -0.40
CA ARG A 41 2.66 11.53 -1.14
C ARG A 41 2.11 11.50 -2.57
N LEU A 42 2.20 10.36 -3.27
CA LEU A 42 1.67 10.20 -4.62
C LEU A 42 0.14 10.25 -4.63
N LEU A 43 -0.52 9.57 -3.69
CA LEU A 43 -1.98 9.61 -3.53
C LEU A 43 -2.47 11.02 -3.22
N ARG A 44 -1.79 11.73 -2.31
CA ARG A 44 -2.10 13.13 -2.01
C ARG A 44 -1.96 14.01 -3.25
N LYS A 45 -0.85 13.88 -4.00
CA LYS A 45 -0.64 14.66 -5.23
C LYS A 45 -1.74 14.39 -6.27
N HIS A 46 -2.15 13.14 -6.43
CA HIS A 46 -3.25 12.79 -7.32
C HIS A 46 -4.56 13.43 -6.87
N LYS A 47 -4.90 13.40 -5.58
CA LYS A 47 -6.08 14.09 -5.04
C LYS A 47 -6.01 15.61 -5.26
N ASP A 48 -4.85 16.21 -5.02
CA ASP A 48 -4.69 17.68 -5.07
C ASP A 48 -4.63 18.21 -6.51
N SER A 49 -4.07 17.44 -7.46
CA SER A 49 -3.80 17.92 -8.83
C SER A 49 -4.45 17.12 -9.95
N GLY A 50 -5.16 16.02 -9.66
CA GLY A 50 -5.70 15.06 -10.63
C GLY A 50 -4.65 14.16 -11.29
N VAL A 51 -3.35 14.46 -11.18
CA VAL A 51 -2.30 13.73 -11.90
C VAL A 51 -1.97 12.43 -11.19
N LEU A 52 -2.39 11.32 -11.78
CA LEU A 52 -2.02 9.98 -11.33
C LEU A 52 -0.59 9.64 -11.79
N LYS A 53 0.15 8.94 -10.93
CA LYS A 53 1.47 8.37 -11.25
C LYS A 53 1.40 6.86 -11.13
N GLU A 54 0.59 6.26 -12.00
CA GLU A 54 0.17 4.87 -11.95
C GLU A 54 1.34 3.88 -11.90
N ARG A 55 2.31 3.99 -12.81
CA ARG A 55 3.48 3.08 -12.83
C ARG A 55 4.34 3.17 -11.56
N LEU A 56 4.49 4.38 -10.99
CA LEU A 56 5.25 4.58 -9.75
C LEU A 56 4.50 4.00 -8.55
N LEU A 57 3.19 4.23 -8.46
CA LEU A 57 2.34 3.65 -7.42
C LEU A 57 2.34 2.11 -7.49
N LEU A 58 2.14 1.54 -8.69
CA LEU A 58 2.22 0.09 -8.90
C LEU A 58 3.56 -0.47 -8.43
N ASN A 59 4.67 0.12 -8.86
CA ASN A 59 6.00 -0.32 -8.44
C ASN A 59 6.15 -0.33 -6.91
N HIS A 60 5.78 0.76 -6.23
CA HIS A 60 5.89 0.80 -4.77
C HIS A 60 5.00 -0.23 -4.07
N VAL A 61 3.75 -0.41 -4.53
CA VAL A 61 2.83 -1.38 -3.92
C VAL A 61 3.27 -2.82 -4.18
N ILE A 62 3.71 -3.16 -5.39
CA ILE A 62 4.23 -4.50 -5.72
C ILE A 62 5.44 -4.83 -4.86
N VAL A 63 6.41 -3.92 -4.77
CA VAL A 63 7.61 -4.13 -3.94
C VAL A 63 7.21 -4.38 -2.48
N LEU A 64 6.33 -3.56 -1.92
CA LEU A 64 5.85 -3.79 -0.55
C LEU A 64 5.08 -5.11 -0.40
N SER A 65 4.25 -5.48 -1.38
CA SER A 65 3.54 -6.76 -1.35
C SER A 65 4.48 -7.96 -1.38
N ASN A 66 5.58 -7.88 -2.13
CA ASN A 66 6.58 -8.94 -2.19
C ASN A 66 7.38 -9.03 -0.89
N LEU A 67 7.67 -7.90 -0.25
CA LEU A 67 8.47 -7.86 0.98
C LEU A 67 7.69 -8.22 2.23
N PHE A 68 6.40 -7.88 2.31
CA PHE A 68 5.60 -8.07 3.52
C PHE A 68 4.55 -9.18 3.38
N GLY A 69 4.33 -9.70 2.17
CA GLY A 69 3.15 -10.49 1.84
C GLY A 69 1.88 -9.65 1.76
N ALA A 70 0.83 -10.21 1.12
CA ALA A 70 -0.40 -9.48 0.82
C ALA A 70 -1.10 -8.92 2.08
N GLU A 71 -1.35 -9.77 3.08
CA GLU A 71 -2.10 -9.38 4.28
C GLU A 71 -1.39 -8.30 5.11
N ALA A 72 -0.09 -8.47 5.37
CA ALA A 72 0.65 -7.50 6.18
C ALA A 72 0.89 -6.20 5.40
N CYS A 73 1.14 -6.26 4.09
CA CYS A 73 1.24 -5.08 3.22
C CYS A 73 -0.05 -4.25 3.27
N VAL A 74 -1.22 -4.87 3.08
CA VAL A 74 -2.52 -4.18 3.15
C VAL A 74 -2.73 -3.56 4.53
N THR A 75 -2.47 -4.32 5.60
CA THR A 75 -2.64 -3.82 6.97
C THR A 75 -1.75 -2.60 7.25
N LEU A 76 -0.49 -2.64 6.82
CA LEU A 76 0.46 -1.51 6.96
C LEU A 76 0.07 -0.31 6.10
N LEU A 77 -0.42 -0.53 4.88
CA LEU A 77 -0.89 0.53 3.99
C LEU A 77 -2.10 1.24 4.60
N LEU A 78 -3.11 0.49 5.05
CA LEU A 78 -4.30 1.06 5.68
C LEU A 78 -3.97 1.80 6.98
N PHE A 79 -3.04 1.28 7.78
CA PHE A 79 -2.59 1.96 8.99
C PHE A 79 -1.85 3.28 8.70
N LYS A 80 -0.99 3.32 7.68
CA LYS A 80 -0.12 4.48 7.39
C LYS A 80 -0.75 5.55 6.48
N ILE A 81 -1.78 5.19 5.72
CA ILE A 81 -2.45 6.07 4.75
C ILE A 81 -3.79 6.54 5.30
N GLN A 82 -4.08 7.84 5.21
CA GLN A 82 -5.36 8.37 5.69
C GLN A 82 -6.53 7.89 4.83
N ARG A 83 -7.69 7.74 5.47
CA ARG A 83 -8.93 7.21 4.87
C ARG A 83 -9.37 7.94 3.61
N GLU A 84 -9.12 9.24 3.53
CA GLU A 84 -9.45 10.05 2.35
C GLU A 84 -8.72 9.63 1.06
N TYR A 85 -7.63 8.87 1.15
CA TYR A 85 -6.90 8.33 0.02
C TYR A 85 -7.20 6.85 -0.26
N TRP A 86 -8.03 6.22 0.56
CA TRP A 86 -8.30 4.78 0.47
C TRP A 86 -9.05 4.40 -0.80
N SER A 87 -9.89 5.28 -1.36
CA SER A 87 -10.60 5.02 -2.61
C SER A 87 -9.63 4.72 -3.77
N THR A 88 -8.66 5.61 -3.99
CA THR A 88 -7.60 5.41 -4.99
C THR A 88 -6.74 4.20 -4.63
N LEU A 89 -6.31 4.07 -3.38
CA LEU A 89 -5.47 2.94 -2.93
C LEU A 89 -6.17 1.58 -3.17
N LYS A 90 -7.46 1.46 -2.85
CA LYS A 90 -8.27 0.25 -3.06
C LYS A 90 -8.26 -0.15 -4.53
N SER A 91 -8.36 0.79 -5.46
CA SER A 91 -8.25 0.50 -6.91
C SER A 91 -6.92 -0.18 -7.27
N PHE A 92 -5.79 0.28 -6.72
CA PHE A 92 -4.49 -0.37 -6.95
C PHE A 92 -4.42 -1.77 -6.33
N LEU A 93 -4.95 -1.94 -5.12
CA LEU A 93 -4.93 -3.23 -4.41
C LEU A 93 -5.80 -4.28 -5.12
N LEU A 94 -6.99 -3.88 -5.61
CA LEU A 94 -7.85 -4.74 -6.43
C LEU A 94 -7.20 -5.09 -7.76
N PHE A 95 -6.64 -4.10 -8.46
CA PHE A 95 -5.98 -4.30 -9.76
C PHE A 95 -4.80 -5.28 -9.66
N LEU A 96 -4.03 -5.22 -8.56
CA LEU A 96 -2.93 -6.13 -8.30
C LEU A 96 -3.36 -7.49 -7.71
N ASN A 97 -4.66 -7.70 -7.52
CA ASN A 97 -5.23 -8.90 -6.86
C ASN A 97 -4.61 -9.16 -5.47
N ILE A 98 -4.28 -8.09 -4.74
CA ILE A 98 -3.77 -8.15 -3.36
C ILE A 98 -4.92 -8.31 -2.37
N ILE A 99 -6.07 -7.71 -2.70
CA ILE A 99 -7.33 -7.85 -1.95
C ILE A 99 -8.44 -8.35 -2.90
N ARG A 100 -9.45 -8.98 -2.32
CA ARG A 100 -10.68 -9.37 -3.02
C ARG A 100 -11.70 -8.24 -3.05
N GLU A 101 -12.68 -8.34 -3.94
CA GLU A 101 -13.77 -7.36 -4.07
C GLU A 101 -14.64 -7.26 -2.82
N ASP A 102 -14.74 -8.32 -2.02
CA ASP A 102 -15.51 -8.36 -0.77
C ASP A 102 -14.74 -7.80 0.44
N GLU A 103 -13.49 -7.37 0.27
CA GLU A 103 -12.70 -6.70 1.29
C GLU A 103 -12.85 -5.18 1.20
N LEU A 104 -12.69 -4.48 2.34
CA LEU A 104 -12.85 -3.01 2.43
C LEU A 104 -14.20 -2.51 1.89
N LYS A 105 -15.30 -3.19 2.24
CA LYS A 105 -16.67 -2.86 1.78
C LYS A 105 -17.12 -1.44 2.14
N ASP A 106 -16.54 -0.86 3.18
CA ASP A 106 -16.79 0.51 3.64
C ASP A 106 -16.05 1.58 2.80
N VAL A 107 -15.23 1.15 1.83
CA VAL A 107 -14.46 2.01 0.93
C VAL A 107 -14.91 1.73 -0.50
N ILE A 108 -15.36 2.77 -1.18
CA ILE A 108 -15.68 2.71 -2.61
C ILE A 108 -14.39 2.95 -3.40
N GLU A 109 -13.99 2.01 -4.25
CA GLU A 109 -12.86 2.15 -5.16
C GLU A 109 -13.11 3.21 -6.24
N SER A 110 -12.05 3.84 -6.73
CA SER A 110 -12.15 4.75 -7.87
C SER A 110 -12.19 3.96 -9.18
N GLN A 111 -13.34 4.02 -9.87
CA GLN A 111 -13.53 3.38 -11.18
C GLN A 111 -12.64 4.03 -12.26
N GLU A 112 -12.47 5.35 -12.24
CA GLU A 112 -11.55 6.06 -13.15
C GLU A 112 -10.12 5.54 -13.03
N VAL A 113 -9.65 5.32 -11.80
CA VAL A 113 -8.31 4.77 -11.55
C VAL A 113 -8.22 3.33 -12.05
N LEU A 114 -9.23 2.49 -11.80
CA LEU A 114 -9.25 1.11 -12.30
C LEU A 114 -9.22 1.05 -13.82
N GLU A 115 -10.00 1.88 -14.51
CA GLU A 115 -9.98 1.97 -15.96
C GLU A 115 -8.62 2.44 -16.49
N THR A 116 -7.99 3.40 -15.80
CA THR A 116 -6.64 3.85 -16.15
C THR A 116 -5.62 2.71 -16.02
N LEU A 117 -5.71 1.92 -14.94
CA LEU A 117 -4.82 0.78 -14.71
C LEU A 117 -5.03 -0.34 -15.73
N ARG A 118 -6.27 -0.61 -16.15
CA ARG A 118 -6.61 -1.62 -17.18
C ARG A 118 -6.10 -1.27 -18.59
N LYS A 119 -5.74 -0.01 -18.84
CA LYS A 119 -5.21 0.47 -20.13
C LYS A 119 -3.67 0.44 -20.21
N LEU A 120 -2.98 0.08 -19.13
CA LEU A 120 -1.51 -0.02 -19.07
C LEU A 120 -0.97 -1.23 -19.81
#